data_AF-A0A8T6PGI6-F1
#
_entry.id   AF-A0A8T6PGI6-F1
#
_cell.length_a   1.000
_cell.length_b   1.000
_cell.length_c   1.000
_cell.angle_alpha   90.00
_cell.angle_beta   90.00
_cell.angle_gamma   90.00
#
_symmetry.space_group_name_H-M   'P 1'
#
loop_
_entity.id
_entity.type
_entity.pdbx_description
1 polymer ?
#
loop_
_entity_poly.entity_id
_entity_poly.type
_entity_poly.pdbx_seq_one_letter_code
_entity_poly.pdbx_strand_id
1 'polypeptide(L)'
;MIKSEYQLRSPVSSISDQQRYTIWASLPLMVIGLFICLYALVNAAWPPDYANALPDASVSHRDRLIGNDKPEDVESVERETGYQIRRFLDALAYFMLIQSVVAIVGLAWFTERALYLLLMVSGLYGVLYAAGLGNIIGPILFAGGFALVLWVAVLGWFATRDIVSLQDQIEA
;
A
#
# COMPACT_ATOMS: atom_id res chain seq x y z
N MET A 1 -39.91 38.96 -9.86
CA MET A 1 -38.54 39.33 -9.44
C MET A 1 -37.88 38.05 -8.91
N ILE A 2 -37.36 37.22 -9.83
CA ILE A 2 -36.73 35.95 -9.49
C ILE A 2 -35.31 36.30 -9.05
N LYS A 3 -35.03 36.27 -7.74
CA LYS A 3 -33.66 36.35 -7.24
C LYS A 3 -32.94 35.10 -7.76
N SER A 4 -32.07 35.30 -8.74
CA SER A 4 -31.24 34.23 -9.28
C SER A 4 -30.33 33.72 -8.17
N GLU A 5 -30.63 32.55 -7.64
CA GLU A 5 -29.77 31.76 -6.73
C GLU A 5 -28.51 31.22 -7.43
N TYR A 6 -28.09 31.83 -8.53
CA TYR A 6 -26.73 31.76 -9.05
C TYR A 6 -25.81 32.61 -8.16
N GLN A 7 -25.86 32.39 -6.84
CA GLN A 7 -24.78 32.76 -5.96
C GLN A 7 -23.57 31.95 -6.39
N LEU A 8 -22.75 32.60 -7.23
CA LEU A 8 -21.30 32.49 -7.32
C LEU A 8 -20.72 31.46 -6.34
N ARG A 9 -20.72 30.19 -6.73
CA ARG A 9 -19.73 29.26 -6.19
C ARG A 9 -18.40 29.89 -6.56
N SER A 10 -17.68 30.42 -5.57
CA SER A 10 -16.33 30.90 -5.79
C SER A 10 -15.53 29.73 -6.37
N PRO A 11 -14.66 29.96 -7.36
CA PRO A 11 -13.91 28.88 -8.01
C PRO A 11 -13.12 28.02 -7.01
N VAL A 12 -12.73 28.60 -5.87
CA VAL A 12 -12.09 27.92 -4.73
C VAL A 12 -12.99 26.84 -4.09
N SER A 13 -14.30 27.09 -3.96
CA SER A 13 -15.24 26.11 -3.42
C SER A 13 -15.47 24.92 -4.35
N SER A 14 -15.50 25.14 -5.67
CA SER A 14 -15.59 24.04 -6.65
C SER A 14 -14.34 23.17 -6.69
N ILE A 15 -13.16 23.77 -6.49
CA ILE A 15 -11.88 23.08 -6.49
C ILE A 15 -11.76 22.11 -5.30
N SER A 16 -12.09 22.57 -4.10
CA SER A 16 -12.03 21.74 -2.88
C SER A 16 -13.06 20.59 -2.90
N ASP A 17 -14.25 20.81 -3.46
CA ASP A 17 -15.25 19.77 -3.67
C ASP A 17 -14.79 18.70 -4.67
N GLN A 18 -14.11 19.11 -5.75
CA GLN A 18 -13.56 18.19 -6.75
C GLN A 18 -12.41 17.33 -6.20
N GLN A 19 -11.55 17.89 -5.35
CA GLN A 19 -10.52 17.13 -4.63
C GLN A 19 -11.14 16.07 -3.73
N ARG A 20 -12.14 16.45 -2.93
CA ARG A 20 -12.86 15.52 -2.05
C ARG A 20 -13.52 14.41 -2.85
N TYR A 21 -14.22 14.74 -3.93
CA TYR A 21 -14.87 13.75 -4.79
C TYR A 21 -13.87 12.73 -5.34
N THR A 22 -12.70 13.20 -5.81
CA THR A 22 -11.65 12.33 -6.35
C THR A 22 -11.09 11.38 -5.28
N ILE A 23 -10.90 11.86 -4.05
CA ILE A 23 -10.50 11.03 -2.92
C ILE A 23 -11.57 9.97 -2.64
N TRP A 24 -12.83 10.38 -2.48
CA TRP A 24 -13.93 9.46 -2.17
C TRP A 24 -14.16 8.42 -3.26
N ALA A 25 -14.01 8.80 -4.53
CA ALA A 25 -14.11 7.87 -5.66
C ALA A 25 -12.97 6.84 -5.69
N SER A 26 -11.79 7.18 -5.16
CA SER A 26 -10.60 6.32 -5.18
C SER A 26 -10.42 5.46 -3.93
N LEU A 27 -11.07 5.82 -2.80
CA LEU A 27 -11.06 5.06 -1.55
C LEU A 27 -11.43 3.57 -1.71
N PRO A 28 -12.51 3.19 -2.42
CA PRO A 28 -12.87 1.77 -2.55
C PRO A 28 -11.75 0.93 -3.16
N LEU A 29 -11.04 1.46 -4.16
CA LEU A 29 -9.96 0.75 -4.83
C LEU A 29 -8.75 0.57 -3.92
N MET A 30 -8.40 1.60 -3.14
CA MET A 30 -7.33 1.51 -2.13
C MET A 30 -7.67 0.49 -1.04
N VAL A 31 -8.91 0.50 -0.57
CA VAL A 31 -9.41 -0.43 0.46
C VAL A 31 -9.39 -1.87 -0.06
N ILE A 32 -9.84 -2.12 -1.29
CA ILE A 32 -9.75 -3.45 -1.92
C ILE A 32 -8.28 -3.90 -2.01
N GLY A 33 -7.37 -3.02 -2.44
CA GLY A 33 -5.94 -3.30 -2.47
C GLY A 33 -5.40 -3.74 -1.10
N LEU A 34 -5.75 -3.02 -0.03
CA LEU A 34 -5.37 -3.40 1.34
C LEU A 34 -5.95 -4.73 1.79
N PHE A 35 -7.22 -5.02 1.46
CA PHE A 35 -7.82 -6.31 1.79
C PHE A 35 -7.10 -7.47 1.10
N ILE A 36 -6.66 -7.29 -0.15
CA ILE A 36 -5.85 -8.27 -0.87
C ILE A 36 -4.51 -8.46 -0.15
N CYS A 37 -3.82 -7.38 0.24
CA CYS A 37 -2.56 -7.47 0.98
C CYS A 37 -2.73 -8.18 2.33
N LEU A 38 -3.78 -7.85 3.08
CA LEU A 38 -4.08 -8.48 4.36
C LEU A 38 -4.38 -9.97 4.18
N TYR A 39 -5.20 -10.32 3.19
CA TYR A 39 -5.48 -11.70 2.86
C TYR A 39 -4.21 -12.47 2.49
N ALA A 40 -3.32 -11.86 1.71
CA ALA A 40 -2.04 -12.45 1.34
C ALA A 40 -1.18 -12.76 2.58
N LEU A 41 -1.05 -11.82 3.52
CA LEU A 41 -0.24 -12.01 4.72
C LEU A 41 -0.84 -13.03 5.70
N VAL A 42 -2.16 -13.15 5.78
CA VAL A 42 -2.83 -13.99 6.78
C VAL A 42 -3.12 -15.40 6.27
N ASN A 43 -3.52 -15.53 5.00
CA ASN A 43 -4.09 -16.78 4.47
C ASN A 43 -3.31 -17.38 3.31
N ALA A 44 -2.49 -16.61 2.61
CA ALA A 44 -1.79 -17.14 1.44
C ALA A 44 -0.48 -17.83 1.82
N ALA A 45 -0.03 -18.70 0.93
CA ALA A 45 1.23 -19.42 1.06
C ALA A 45 2.43 -18.52 0.75
N TRP A 46 3.50 -18.62 1.53
CA TRP A 46 4.74 -17.87 1.35
C TRP A 46 5.95 -18.80 1.25
N PRO A 47 7.02 -18.40 0.53
CA PRO A 47 8.24 -19.18 0.49
C PRO A 47 8.90 -19.19 1.87
N PRO A 48 9.43 -20.33 2.33
CA PRO A 48 10.21 -20.40 3.55
C PRO A 48 11.57 -19.70 3.42
N ASP A 49 12.24 -19.50 4.55
CA ASP A 49 13.53 -18.81 4.67
C ASP A 49 14.68 -19.74 5.10
N TYR A 50 14.88 -20.83 4.36
CA TYR A 50 16.05 -21.70 4.52
C TYR A 50 16.62 -22.16 3.18
N ALA A 51 17.94 -22.32 3.11
CA ALA A 51 18.68 -22.52 1.86
C ALA A 51 18.31 -23.82 1.09
N ASN A 52 17.86 -24.84 1.80
CA ASN A 52 17.52 -26.15 1.25
C ASN A 52 16.01 -26.39 1.15
N ALA A 53 15.22 -25.31 1.05
CA ALA A 53 13.78 -25.42 0.86
C ALA A 53 13.46 -26.18 -0.43
N LEU A 54 12.56 -27.16 -0.32
CA LEU A 54 11.99 -27.80 -1.49
C LEU A 54 11.29 -26.73 -2.34
N PRO A 55 11.35 -26.81 -3.68
CA PRO A 55 10.74 -25.81 -4.56
C PRO A 55 9.24 -25.56 -4.30
N ASP A 56 8.53 -26.60 -3.81
CA ASP A 56 7.10 -26.55 -3.52
C ASP A 56 6.79 -26.33 -2.03
N ALA A 57 7.81 -26.17 -1.18
CA ALA A 57 7.61 -25.88 0.23
C ALA A 57 7.02 -24.48 0.39
N SER A 58 5.98 -24.39 1.21
CA SER A 58 5.38 -23.11 1.58
C SER A 58 5.00 -23.10 3.04
N VAL A 59 5.02 -21.90 3.61
CA VAL A 59 4.73 -21.64 5.02
C VAL A 59 3.77 -20.46 5.12
N SER A 60 3.16 -20.28 6.30
CA SER A 60 2.45 -19.03 6.56
C SER A 60 3.46 -17.88 6.69
N HIS A 61 3.07 -16.67 6.30
CA HIS A 61 3.93 -15.50 6.49
C HIS A 61 4.24 -15.26 7.97
N ARG A 62 3.28 -15.57 8.86
CA ARG A 62 3.45 -15.46 10.31
C ARG A 62 4.55 -16.38 10.81
N ASP A 63 4.58 -17.63 10.35
CA ASP A 63 5.61 -18.59 10.76
C ASP A 63 7.00 -18.13 10.32
N ARG A 64 7.10 -17.54 9.13
CA ARG A 64 8.34 -16.92 8.64
C ARG A 64 8.78 -15.73 9.49
N LEU A 65 7.85 -14.86 9.87
CA LEU A 65 8.14 -13.70 10.73
C LEU A 65 8.67 -14.12 12.11
N ILE A 66 8.06 -15.13 12.74
CA ILE A 66 8.44 -15.58 14.08
C ILE A 66 9.62 -16.57 14.08
N GLY A 67 9.92 -17.14 12.91
CA GLY A 67 11.03 -18.04 12.69
C GLY A 67 10.74 -19.52 12.94
N ASN A 68 9.46 -19.90 12.81
CA ASN A 68 8.98 -21.28 12.94
C ASN A 68 8.88 -21.99 11.58
N ASP A 69 9.48 -21.43 10.54
CA ASP A 69 9.46 -21.93 9.16
C ASP A 69 10.51 -23.02 8.88
N LYS A 70 11.28 -23.42 9.90
CA LYS A 70 12.29 -24.47 9.82
C LYS A 70 11.70 -25.85 10.16
N PRO A 71 11.94 -26.89 9.34
CA PRO A 71 11.66 -28.26 9.75
C PRO A 71 12.59 -28.69 10.89
N GLU A 72 12.08 -29.42 11.88
CA GLU A 72 12.84 -29.92 13.04
C GLU A 72 14.06 -30.80 12.64
N ASP A 73 14.02 -31.37 11.44
CA ASP A 73 14.97 -32.39 10.97
C ASP A 73 16.05 -31.87 10.00
N VAL A 74 16.05 -30.57 9.66
CA VAL A 74 17.01 -30.01 8.70
C VAL A 74 18.08 -29.24 9.45
N GLU A 75 19.33 -29.72 9.43
CA GLU A 75 20.51 -28.93 9.80
C GLU A 75 20.57 -27.71 8.88
N SER A 76 19.97 -26.61 9.33
CA SER A 76 19.90 -25.38 8.57
C SER A 76 21.30 -24.78 8.53
N VAL A 77 21.98 -24.91 7.39
CA VAL A 77 23.18 -24.12 7.06
C VAL A 77 22.72 -22.68 6.83
N GLU A 78 22.35 -22.00 7.91
CA GLU A 78 21.97 -20.60 7.87
C GLU A 78 23.21 -19.72 7.91
N ARG A 79 23.27 -18.74 7.01
CA ARG A 79 23.99 -17.51 7.31
C ARG A 79 23.07 -16.68 8.19
N GLU A 80 23.29 -16.67 9.50
CA GLU A 80 22.50 -15.93 10.50
C GLU A 80 22.08 -14.52 10.04
N THR A 81 22.96 -13.84 9.29
CA THR A 81 22.74 -12.48 8.80
C THR A 81 21.60 -12.36 7.78
N GLY A 82 21.48 -13.33 6.86
CA GLY A 82 20.44 -13.28 5.82
C GLY A 82 19.03 -13.47 6.40
N TYR A 83 18.93 -14.38 7.37
CA TYR A 83 17.71 -14.68 8.08
C TYR A 83 17.17 -13.49 8.88
N GLN A 84 18.05 -12.79 9.61
CA GLN A 84 17.67 -11.57 10.34
C GLN A 84 17.17 -10.46 9.42
N ILE A 85 17.83 -10.26 8.26
CA ILE A 85 17.40 -9.27 7.27
C ILE A 85 16.01 -9.61 6.72
N ARG A 86 15.77 -10.88 6.38
CA ARG A 86 14.48 -11.31 5.85
C ARG A 86 13.36 -11.12 6.87
N ARG A 87 13.58 -11.47 8.14
CA ARG A 87 12.62 -11.22 9.23
C ARG A 87 12.35 -9.74 9.45
N PHE A 88 13.37 -8.90 9.33
CA PHE A 88 13.19 -7.44 9.36
C PHE A 88 12.32 -6.96 8.20
N LEU A 89 12.54 -7.47 6.99
CA LEU A 89 11.69 -7.16 5.83
C LEU A 89 10.25 -7.67 6.02
N ASP A 90 10.06 -8.86 6.60
CA ASP A 90 8.73 -9.40 6.90
C ASP A 90 8.00 -8.52 7.92
N ALA A 91 8.69 -8.05 8.96
CA ALA A 91 8.13 -7.09 9.92
C ALA A 91 7.78 -5.76 9.25
N LEU A 92 8.64 -5.28 8.35
CA LEU A 92 8.43 -4.07 7.58
C LEU A 92 7.22 -4.18 6.65
N ALA A 93 6.91 -5.36 6.10
CA ALA A 93 5.70 -5.61 5.33
C ALA A 93 4.41 -5.36 6.14
N TYR A 94 4.36 -5.81 7.40
CA TYR A 94 3.24 -5.50 8.30
C TYR A 94 3.19 -4.01 8.65
N PHE A 95 4.34 -3.40 8.92
CA PHE A 95 4.42 -1.96 9.20
C PHE A 95 3.87 -1.14 8.03
N MET A 96 4.27 -1.46 6.80
CA MET A 96 3.81 -0.78 5.60
C MET A 96 2.31 -0.94 5.38
N LEU A 97 1.75 -2.13 5.64
CA LEU A 97 0.29 -2.32 5.59
C LEU A 97 -0.44 -1.40 6.59
N ILE A 98 0.01 -1.36 7.84
CA ILE A 98 -0.58 -0.51 8.89
C ILE A 98 -0.44 0.97 8.51
N GLN A 99 0.72 1.38 8.01
CA GLN A 99 0.96 2.73 7.54
C GLN A 99 0.00 3.10 6.40
N SER A 100 -0.25 2.19 5.45
CA SER A 100 -1.21 2.46 4.37
C SER A 100 -2.64 2.59 4.87
N VAL A 101 -3.05 1.81 5.88
CA VAL A 101 -4.35 1.99 6.55
C VAL A 101 -4.45 3.40 7.14
N VAL A 102 -3.43 3.83 7.90
CA VAL A 102 -3.38 5.17 8.50
C VAL A 102 -3.43 6.25 7.42
N ALA A 103 -2.71 6.08 6.32
CA ALA A 103 -2.69 7.06 5.23
C ALA A 103 -4.03 7.15 4.48
N ILE A 104 -4.72 6.03 4.25
CA ILE A 104 -6.06 6.00 3.64
C ILE A 104 -7.10 6.65 4.55
N VAL A 105 -7.08 6.33 5.84
CA VAL A 105 -7.92 7.00 6.85
C VAL A 105 -7.58 8.49 6.87
N GLY A 106 -6.31 8.86 6.96
CA GLY A 106 -5.90 10.26 6.92
C GLY A 106 -6.39 11.00 5.67
N LEU A 107 -6.37 10.36 4.50
CA LEU A 107 -6.83 10.98 3.25
C LEU A 107 -8.32 11.27 3.28
N ALA A 108 -9.12 10.38 3.86
CA ALA A 108 -10.55 10.56 3.98
C ALA A 108 -10.93 11.74 4.90
N TRP A 109 -10.10 12.07 5.90
CA TRP A 109 -10.35 13.15 6.85
C TRP A 109 -9.67 14.48 6.50
N PHE A 110 -8.38 14.46 6.20
CA PHE A 110 -7.55 15.66 6.08
C PHE A 110 -7.26 16.05 4.63
N THR A 111 -7.46 15.14 3.67
CA THR A 111 -7.22 15.39 2.24
C THR A 111 -5.78 15.87 1.94
N GLU A 112 -4.82 15.50 2.79
CA GLU A 112 -3.44 15.99 2.69
C GLU A 112 -2.63 15.26 1.62
N ARG A 113 -1.91 16.04 0.81
CA ARG A 113 -1.07 15.52 -0.27
C ARG A 113 0.06 14.60 0.23
N ALA A 114 0.61 14.87 1.41
CA ALA A 114 1.68 14.06 2.00
C ALA A 114 1.28 12.60 2.23
N LEU A 115 -0.02 12.33 2.41
CA LEU A 115 -0.53 10.98 2.64
C LEU A 115 -0.47 10.12 1.37
N TYR A 116 -0.61 10.73 0.18
CA TYR A 116 -0.34 10.03 -1.07
C TYR A 116 1.13 9.61 -1.19
N LEU A 117 2.07 10.44 -0.72
CA LEU A 117 3.49 10.07 -0.72
C LEU A 117 3.73 8.84 0.16
N LEU A 118 3.11 8.77 1.34
CA LEU A 118 3.16 7.59 2.20
C LEU A 118 2.60 6.34 1.50
N LEU A 119 1.48 6.49 0.78
CA LEU A 119 0.90 5.39 -0.01
C LEU A 119 1.81 4.97 -1.18
N MET A 120 2.49 5.90 -1.84
CA MET A 120 3.44 5.56 -2.90
C MET A 120 4.65 4.81 -2.34
N VAL A 121 5.21 5.24 -1.20
CA VAL A 121 6.35 4.57 -0.56
C VAL A 121 5.98 3.16 -0.13
N SER A 122 4.83 3.00 0.54
CA SER A 122 4.35 1.68 0.97
C SER A 122 3.99 0.77 -0.20
N GLY A 123 3.32 1.29 -1.22
CA GLY A 123 3.00 0.58 -2.45
C GLY A 123 4.24 0.10 -3.21
N LEU A 124 5.22 0.99 -3.41
CA LEU A 124 6.48 0.65 -4.07
C LEU A 124 7.25 -0.41 -3.27
N TYR A 125 7.34 -0.24 -1.95
CA TYR A 125 7.96 -1.22 -1.08
C TYR A 125 7.31 -2.59 -1.23
N GLY A 126 5.97 -2.67 -1.14
CA GLY A 126 5.25 -3.94 -1.20
C GLY A 126 5.45 -4.68 -2.52
N VAL A 127 5.46 -3.95 -3.63
CA VAL A 127 5.73 -4.51 -4.97
C VAL A 127 7.17 -5.05 -5.05
N LEU A 128 8.17 -4.25 -4.64
CA LEU A 128 9.58 -4.65 -4.70
C LEU A 128 9.90 -5.82 -3.77
N TYR A 129 9.35 -5.79 -2.55
CA TYR A 129 9.49 -6.84 -1.56
C TYR A 129 8.95 -8.16 -2.10
N ALA A 130 7.73 -8.17 -2.66
CA ALA A 130 7.14 -9.37 -3.23
C ALA A 130 7.84 -9.86 -4.50
N ALA A 131 8.35 -8.96 -5.36
CA ALA A 131 9.11 -9.33 -6.54
C ALA A 131 10.39 -10.12 -6.20
N GLY A 132 10.98 -9.88 -5.03
CA GLY A 132 12.15 -10.61 -4.54
C GLY A 132 11.86 -12.02 -3.98
N LEU A 133 10.58 -12.41 -3.87
CA LEU A 133 10.17 -13.63 -3.15
C LEU A 133 9.69 -14.78 -4.07
N GLY A 134 9.82 -14.63 -5.39
CA GLY A 134 9.48 -15.69 -6.35
C GLY A 134 7.97 -15.85 -6.62
N ASN A 135 7.63 -16.82 -7.48
CA ASN A 135 6.28 -17.00 -8.02
C ASN A 135 5.38 -17.88 -7.13
N ILE A 136 5.18 -17.48 -5.88
CA ILE A 136 4.21 -18.10 -4.98
C ILE A 136 2.99 -17.17 -4.83
N ILE A 137 1.81 -17.75 -4.61
CA ILE A 137 0.54 -17.02 -4.58
C ILE A 137 0.51 -15.89 -3.54
N GLY A 138 1.15 -16.04 -2.37
CA GLY A 138 1.21 -15.00 -1.33
C GLY A 138 1.90 -13.73 -1.82
N PRO A 139 3.18 -13.78 -2.22
CA PRO A 139 3.86 -12.64 -2.83
C PRO A 139 3.12 -12.02 -4.02
N ILE A 140 2.54 -12.84 -4.91
CA ILE A 140 1.80 -12.34 -6.09
C ILE A 140 0.58 -11.50 -5.67
N LEU A 141 -0.23 -12.02 -4.74
CA LEU A 141 -1.40 -11.30 -4.23
C LEU A 141 -0.97 -10.03 -3.49
N PHE A 142 0.08 -10.12 -2.67
CA PHE A 142 0.61 -8.97 -1.93
C PHE A 142 1.10 -7.86 -2.87
N ALA A 143 1.85 -8.22 -3.92
CA ALA A 143 2.28 -7.29 -4.96
C ALA A 143 1.07 -6.67 -5.67
N GLY A 144 0.07 -7.46 -6.04
CA GLY A 144 -1.14 -6.99 -6.72
C GLY A 144 -1.93 -5.99 -5.88
N GLY A 145 -2.13 -6.27 -4.59
CA GLY A 145 -2.80 -5.36 -3.66
C GLY A 145 -2.05 -4.03 -3.51
N PHE A 146 -0.73 -4.08 -3.34
CA PHE A 146 0.08 -2.87 -3.22
C PHE A 146 0.26 -2.12 -4.54
N ALA A 147 0.23 -2.79 -5.69
CA ALA A 147 0.23 -2.16 -7.00
C ALA A 147 -1.04 -1.33 -7.22
N LEU A 148 -2.20 -1.82 -6.78
CA LEU A 148 -3.45 -1.04 -6.81
C LEU A 148 -3.37 0.21 -5.94
N VAL A 149 -2.86 0.07 -4.71
CA VAL A 149 -2.66 1.20 -3.79
C VAL A 149 -1.68 2.22 -4.39
N LEU A 150 -0.56 1.75 -4.93
CA LEU A 150 0.46 2.58 -5.59
C LEU A 150 -0.13 3.35 -6.78
N TRP A 151 -0.86 2.65 -7.65
CA TRP A 151 -1.45 3.26 -8.83
C TRP A 151 -2.40 4.40 -8.46
N VAL A 152 -3.29 4.17 -7.49
CA VAL A 152 -4.20 5.21 -7.00
C VAL A 152 -3.43 6.36 -6.36
N ALA A 153 -2.40 6.06 -5.56
CA ALA A 153 -1.62 7.09 -4.89
C ALA A 153 -0.90 8.02 -5.88
N VAL A 154 -0.33 7.45 -6.95
CA VAL A 154 0.31 8.21 -8.03
C VAL A 154 -0.71 9.11 -8.73
N LEU A 155 -1.88 8.57 -9.10
CA LEU A 155 -2.93 9.36 -9.76
C LEU A 155 -3.44 10.49 -8.84
N GLY A 156 -3.69 10.21 -7.57
CA GLY A 156 -4.12 11.20 -6.58
C GLY A 156 -3.08 12.29 -6.33
N TRP A 157 -1.79 11.93 -6.33
CA TRP A 157 -0.69 12.89 -6.21
C TRP A 157 -0.63 13.88 -7.37
N PHE A 158 -0.79 13.40 -8.61
CA PHE A 158 -0.81 14.28 -9.78
C PHE A 158 -2.07 15.15 -9.83
N ALA A 159 -3.25 14.56 -9.59
CA ALA A 159 -4.50 15.30 -9.58
C ALA A 159 -4.50 16.45 -8.55
N THR A 160 -3.93 16.22 -7.37
CA THR A 160 -3.82 17.28 -6.34
C THR A 160 -2.82 18.38 -6.69
N ARG A 161 -1.74 18.06 -7.42
CA ARG A 161 -0.75 19.05 -7.86
C ARG A 161 -1.35 20.07 -8.83
N ASP A 162 -2.08 19.58 -9.84
CA ASP A 162 -2.67 20.44 -10.87
C ASP A 162 -3.68 21.40 -10.24
N ILE A 163 -4.42 20.93 -9.25
CA ILE A 163 -5.40 21.72 -8.52
C ILE A 163 -4.77 22.87 -7.73
N VAL A 164 -3.66 22.62 -7.00
CA VAL A 164 -2.95 23.68 -6.26
C VAL A 164 -2.42 24.73 -7.23
N SER A 165 -1.88 24.32 -8.38
CA SER A 165 -1.35 25.26 -9.37
C SER A 165 -2.42 26.19 -9.98
N LEU A 166 -3.65 25.68 -10.13
CA LEU A 166 -4.78 26.49 -10.59
C LEU A 166 -5.26 27.47 -9.53
N GLN A 167 -5.24 27.06 -8.26
CA GLN A 167 -5.59 27.95 -7.15
C GLN A 167 -4.62 29.14 -7.06
N ASP A 168 -3.31 28.87 -7.14
CA ASP A 168 -2.28 29.92 -7.14
C ASP A 168 -2.46 30.93 -8.28
N GLN A 169 -2.88 30.47 -9.47
CA GLN A 169 -3.17 31.34 -10.62
C GLN A 169 -4.42 32.20 -10.45
N ILE A 170 -5.41 31.75 -9.67
CA ILE A 170 -6.64 32.50 -9.40
C ILE A 170 -6.42 33.55 -8.31
N GLU A 171 -5.50 33.28 -7.38
CA GLU A 171 -5.17 34.18 -6.27
C GLU A 171 -4.13 35.26 -6.62
N ALA A 172 -3.41 35.11 -7.75
CA ALA A 172 -2.41 36.05 -8.27
C ALA A 172 -3.04 37.14 -9.15
#